data_AF-A0A410V6G4-F1
#
_entry.id   AF-A0A410V6G4-F1
#
_cell.length_a   1.000
_cell.length_b   1.000
_cell.length_c   1.000
_cell.angle_alpha   90.00
_cell.angle_beta   90.00
_cell.angle_gamma   90.00
#
_symmetry.space_group_name_H-M   'P 1'
#
loop_
_entity.id
_entity.type
_entity.pdbx_description
1 polymer ?
#
loop_
_entity_poly.entity_id
_entity_poly.type
_entity_poly.pdbx_seq_one_letter_code
_entity_poly.pdbx_strand_id
1 'polypeptide(L)'
;MRYPLLMAGLLLIAAPAQAADDHTRSTYVTMVLQAFAAKVECPGTDVAYQDLVQRAQQMQLPDGTTEQVRKAIAWMHTGGKMGEKQADDIMAEVAVATQMTDLDQRRLGMSNWCEKQKTSLAGLIRSKGG
;
A
#
# COMPACT_ATOMS: atom_id res chain seq x y z
N MET A 1 49.27 39.17 10.75
CA MET A 1 47.89 39.07 10.23
C MET A 1 47.90 38.23 8.97
N ARG A 2 47.38 37.00 9.01
CA ARG A 2 47.22 36.09 7.86
C ARG A 2 45.83 35.46 7.95
N TYR A 3 45.07 35.56 6.86
CA TYR A 3 43.65 35.21 6.74
C TYR A 3 43.39 33.69 6.88
N PRO A 4 42.21 33.29 7.39
CA PRO A 4 41.91 31.90 7.72
C PRO A 4 41.48 31.08 6.50
N LEU A 5 41.60 29.77 6.67
CA LEU A 5 41.20 28.69 5.76
C LEU A 5 39.79 28.89 5.20
N LEU A 6 39.67 28.79 3.87
CA LEU A 6 38.42 28.45 3.20
C LEU A 6 38.43 26.95 2.87
N MET A 7 37.89 26.14 3.78
CA MET A 7 37.39 24.81 3.43
C MET A 7 35.90 24.95 3.17
N ALA A 8 35.54 25.13 1.89
CA ALA A 8 34.17 25.09 1.44
C ALA A 8 33.66 23.65 1.58
N GLY A 9 32.80 23.42 2.58
CA GLY A 9 32.11 22.15 2.77
C GLY A 9 31.15 21.88 1.62
N LEU A 10 31.34 20.75 0.93
CA LEU A 10 30.31 20.16 0.07
C LEU A 10 29.15 19.70 0.97
N LEU A 11 28.08 20.49 1.03
CA LEU A 11 26.79 20.04 1.54
C LEU A 11 26.09 19.26 0.43
N LEU A 12 26.17 17.92 0.51
CA LEU A 12 25.35 17.00 -0.28
C LEU A 12 23.90 17.08 0.22
N ILE A 13 23.06 17.86 -0.46
CA ILE A 13 21.61 17.84 -0.27
C ILE A 13 21.05 16.67 -1.09
N ALA A 14 21.02 15.47 -0.50
CA ALA A 14 20.49 14.26 -1.13
C ALA A 14 19.15 13.80 -0.51
N ALA A 15 18.21 14.72 -0.31
CA ALA A 15 16.94 14.44 0.39
C ALA A 15 15.62 14.46 -0.43
N PRO A 16 15.56 14.21 -1.77
CA PRO A 16 14.26 14.08 -2.43
C PRO A 16 13.80 12.63 -2.69
N ALA A 17 14.68 11.62 -2.56
CA ALA A 17 14.33 10.22 -2.90
C ALA A 17 13.37 9.58 -1.87
N GLN A 18 13.67 9.73 -0.59
CA GLN A 18 12.97 9.05 0.50
C GLN A 18 11.47 9.41 0.58
N ALA A 19 11.13 10.69 0.38
CA ALA A 19 9.73 11.13 0.42
C ALA A 19 8.90 10.68 -0.79
N ALA A 20 9.53 10.53 -1.97
CA ALA A 20 8.87 10.01 -3.16
C ALA A 20 8.62 8.50 -3.03
N ASP A 21 9.58 7.78 -2.44
CA ASP A 21 9.50 6.34 -2.21
C ASP A 21 8.40 6.00 -1.18
N ASP A 22 8.29 6.77 -0.10
CA ASP A 22 7.23 6.58 0.93
C ASP A 22 5.82 6.84 0.39
N HIS A 23 5.64 7.85 -0.47
CA HIS A 23 4.34 8.09 -1.10
C HIS A 23 3.93 6.96 -2.07
N THR A 24 4.92 6.38 -2.75
CA THR A 24 4.70 5.26 -3.68
C THR A 24 4.30 3.99 -2.92
N ARG A 25 4.97 3.67 -1.81
CA ARG A 25 4.63 2.52 -0.97
C ARG A 25 3.25 2.66 -0.31
N SER A 26 2.94 3.79 0.31
CA SER A 26 1.64 4.03 0.95
C SER A 26 0.46 3.92 -0.04
N THR A 27 0.65 4.39 -1.28
CA THR A 27 -0.32 4.20 -2.37
C THR A 27 -0.54 2.72 -2.67
N TYR A 28 0.54 1.94 -2.74
CA TYR A 28 0.48 0.51 -2.97
C TYR A 28 -0.18 -0.24 -1.82
N VAL A 29 0.13 0.10 -0.56
CA VAL A 29 -0.51 -0.47 0.64
C VAL A 29 -2.01 -0.29 0.59
N THR A 30 -2.47 0.93 0.29
CA THR A 30 -3.90 1.25 0.15
C THR A 30 -4.56 0.40 -0.91
N MET A 31 -3.92 0.26 -2.07
CA MET A 31 -4.42 -0.53 -3.19
C MET A 31 -4.53 -2.02 -2.85
N VAL A 32 -3.52 -2.60 -2.22
CA VAL A 32 -3.53 -4.01 -1.80
C VAL A 32 -4.63 -4.26 -0.77
N LEU A 33 -4.76 -3.39 0.22
CA LEU A 33 -5.82 -3.47 1.22
C LEU A 33 -7.21 -3.42 0.56
N GLN A 34 -7.44 -2.43 -0.31
CA GLN A 34 -8.72 -2.27 -1.00
C GLN A 34 -9.04 -3.48 -1.90
N ALA A 35 -8.04 -4.06 -2.55
CA ALA A 35 -8.22 -5.29 -3.33
C ALA A 35 -8.66 -6.47 -2.45
N PHE A 36 -8.02 -6.67 -1.30
CA PHE A 36 -8.43 -7.72 -0.37
C PHE A 36 -9.82 -7.45 0.23
N ALA A 37 -10.12 -6.22 0.61
CA ALA A 37 -11.45 -5.84 1.08
C ALA A 37 -12.51 -6.11 -0.01
N ALA A 38 -12.26 -5.70 -1.25
CA ALA A 38 -13.15 -5.95 -2.38
C ALA A 38 -13.36 -7.46 -2.63
N LYS A 39 -12.31 -8.29 -2.54
CA LYS A 39 -12.44 -9.74 -2.64
C LYS A 39 -13.34 -10.34 -1.55
N VAL A 40 -13.35 -9.77 -0.35
CA VAL A 40 -14.15 -10.26 0.79
C VAL A 40 -15.60 -9.76 0.68
N GLU A 41 -15.79 -8.50 0.31
CA GLU A 41 -17.07 -7.81 0.45
C GLU A 41 -17.85 -7.68 -0.86
N CYS A 42 -17.17 -7.61 -1.99
CA CYS A 42 -17.80 -7.38 -3.28
C CYS A 42 -18.16 -8.71 -3.96
N PRO A 43 -19.45 -8.95 -4.28
CA PRO A 43 -19.88 -10.18 -4.92
C PRO A 43 -19.13 -10.45 -6.21
N GLY A 44 -18.71 -11.70 -6.41
CA GLY A 44 -18.05 -12.13 -7.63
C GLY A 44 -16.68 -11.49 -7.86
N THR A 45 -16.03 -10.95 -6.84
CA THR A 45 -14.69 -10.36 -6.97
C THR A 45 -13.62 -11.33 -6.50
N ASP A 46 -12.55 -11.45 -7.28
CA ASP A 46 -11.34 -12.18 -6.91
C ASP A 46 -10.08 -11.33 -7.14
N VAL A 47 -9.01 -11.70 -6.45
CA VAL A 47 -7.70 -11.05 -6.53
C VAL A 47 -6.65 -12.14 -6.64
N ALA A 48 -5.84 -12.06 -7.69
CA ALA A 48 -4.69 -12.91 -7.88
C ALA A 48 -3.46 -12.25 -7.25
N TYR A 49 -2.75 -13.01 -6.40
CA TYR A 49 -1.54 -12.53 -5.74
C TYR A 49 -0.47 -12.05 -6.75
N GLN A 50 -0.34 -12.76 -7.87
CA GLN A 50 0.60 -12.43 -8.94
C GLN A 50 0.36 -11.04 -9.55
N ASP A 51 -0.90 -10.60 -9.67
CA ASP A 51 -1.21 -9.26 -10.21
C ASP A 51 -0.72 -8.17 -9.24
N LEU A 52 -0.85 -8.41 -7.93
CA LEU A 52 -0.34 -7.51 -6.89
C LEU A 52 1.19 -7.43 -6.92
N VAL A 53 1.88 -8.56 -7.10
CA VAL A 53 3.35 -8.62 -7.22
C VAL A 53 3.80 -7.88 -8.48
N GLN A 54 3.16 -8.14 -9.62
CA GLN A 54 3.48 -7.46 -10.87
C GLN A 54 3.26 -5.94 -10.74
N ARG A 55 2.20 -5.51 -10.04
CA ARG A 55 1.96 -4.09 -9.77
C ARG A 55 3.03 -3.47 -8.87
N ALA A 56 3.51 -4.19 -7.85
CA ALA A 56 4.62 -3.71 -7.02
C ALA A 56 5.88 -3.47 -7.86
N GLN A 57 6.19 -4.40 -8.78
CA GLN A 57 7.33 -4.29 -9.69
C GLN A 57 7.18 -3.10 -10.66
N GLN A 58 5.98 -2.89 -11.22
CA GLN A 58 5.69 -1.72 -12.06
C GLN A 58 5.87 -0.40 -11.30
N MET A 59 5.56 -0.40 -10.01
CA MET A 59 5.77 0.73 -9.09
C MET A 59 7.20 0.79 -8.53
N GLN A 60 8.11 -0.06 -9.00
CA GLN A 60 9.52 -0.11 -8.61
C GLN A 60 9.72 -0.29 -7.10
N LEU A 61 8.77 -0.97 -6.44
CA LEU A 61 8.85 -1.26 -5.01
C LEU A 61 9.84 -2.42 -4.76
N PRO A 62 10.47 -2.47 -3.57
CA PRO A 62 11.36 -3.56 -3.21
C PRO A 62 10.68 -4.93 -3.31
N ASP A 63 11.47 -5.95 -3.69
CA ASP A 63 11.00 -7.33 -3.70
C ASP A 63 10.46 -7.74 -2.32
N GLY A 64 9.36 -8.50 -2.32
CA GLY A 64 8.70 -8.94 -1.09
C GLY A 64 7.76 -7.91 -0.46
N THR A 65 7.67 -6.67 -0.97
CA THR A 65 6.73 -5.65 -0.46
C THR A 65 5.29 -6.18 -0.43
N THR A 66 4.84 -6.86 -1.49
CA THR A 66 3.49 -7.45 -1.55
C THR A 66 3.22 -8.42 -0.40
N GLU A 67 4.19 -9.28 -0.08
CA GLU A 67 4.03 -10.28 0.98
C GLU A 67 4.05 -9.64 2.36
N GLN A 68 4.93 -8.65 2.58
CA GLN A 68 4.98 -7.88 3.82
C GLN A 68 3.64 -7.18 4.06
N VAL A 69 3.11 -6.49 3.06
CA VAL A 69 1.82 -5.80 3.15
C VAL A 69 0.67 -6.79 3.39
N ARG A 70 0.63 -7.92 2.68
CA ARG A 70 -0.38 -8.96 2.89
C ARG A 70 -0.36 -9.50 4.31
N LYS A 71 0.84 -9.78 4.85
CA LYS A 71 1.03 -10.25 6.23
C LYS A 71 0.65 -9.19 7.26
N ALA A 72 1.00 -7.93 7.03
CA ALA A 72 0.63 -6.80 7.89
C ALA A 72 -0.89 -6.60 7.96
N ILE A 73 -1.57 -6.66 6.81
CA ILE A 73 -3.03 -6.59 6.72
C ILE A 73 -3.66 -7.73 7.52
N ALA A 74 -3.21 -8.97 7.29
CA ALA A 74 -3.72 -10.13 8.01
C ALA A 74 -3.49 -10.01 9.53
N TRP A 75 -2.31 -9.55 9.95
CA TRP A 75 -1.98 -9.32 11.35
C TRP A 75 -2.92 -8.30 11.98
N MET A 76 -3.10 -7.15 11.34
CA MET A 76 -3.93 -6.07 11.83
C MET A 76 -5.40 -6.48 11.94
N HIS A 77 -5.95 -7.09 10.89
CA HIS A 77 -7.38 -7.44 10.80
C HIS A 77 -7.77 -8.64 11.67
N THR A 78 -6.79 -9.39 12.18
CA THR A 78 -7.04 -10.55 13.06
C THR A 78 -6.63 -10.33 14.51
N GLY A 79 -6.15 -9.14 14.86
CA GLY A 79 -5.58 -8.88 16.19
C GLY A 79 -4.35 -9.74 16.48
N GLY A 80 -3.54 -10.03 15.45
CA GLY A 80 -2.30 -10.78 15.53
C GLY A 80 -2.42 -12.30 15.48
N LYS A 81 -3.57 -12.84 15.07
CA LYS A 81 -3.80 -14.30 14.99
C LYS A 81 -3.34 -14.93 13.67
N MET A 82 -3.23 -14.14 12.61
CA MET A 82 -2.73 -14.56 11.30
C MET A 82 -1.78 -13.52 10.73
N GLY A 83 -0.93 -13.90 9.77
CA GLY A 83 0.07 -13.01 9.20
C GLY A 83 1.25 -12.78 10.15
N GLU A 84 1.94 -11.66 9.98
CA GLU A 84 3.16 -11.34 10.72
C GLU A 84 3.25 -9.83 10.89
N LYS A 85 3.55 -9.36 12.11
CA LYS A 85 3.79 -7.95 12.38
C LYS A 85 5.00 -7.48 11.56
N GLN A 86 4.84 -6.43 10.77
CA GLN A 86 5.92 -5.81 10.00
C GLN A 86 6.52 -4.61 10.76
N ALA A 87 7.49 -3.94 10.12
CA ALA A 87 8.04 -2.68 10.61
C ALA A 87 6.93 -1.65 10.85
N ASP A 88 7.13 -0.78 11.86
CA ASP A 88 6.08 0.09 12.37
C ASP A 88 5.59 1.12 11.31
N ASP A 89 6.42 1.46 10.32
CA ASP A 89 6.06 2.30 9.17
C ASP A 89 5.02 1.60 8.27
N ILE A 90 5.24 0.35 7.90
CA ILE A 90 4.28 -0.47 7.13
C ILE A 90 3.01 -0.67 7.95
N MET A 91 3.13 -0.91 9.26
CA MET A 91 1.98 -1.05 10.14
C MET A 91 1.16 0.25 10.21
N ALA A 92 1.81 1.41 10.26
CA ALA A 92 1.13 2.71 10.26
C ALA A 92 0.40 2.94 8.93
N GLU A 93 1.03 2.64 7.79
CA GLU A 93 0.42 2.75 6.47
C GLU A 93 -0.81 1.85 6.33
N VAL A 94 -0.73 0.60 6.81
CA VAL A 94 -1.88 -0.33 6.80
C VAL A 94 -3.01 0.14 7.71
N ALA A 95 -2.70 0.75 8.87
CA ALA A 95 -3.71 1.32 9.75
C ALA A 95 -4.45 2.49 9.11
N VAL A 96 -3.71 3.42 8.50
CA VAL A 96 -4.28 4.56 7.77
C VAL A 96 -5.13 4.08 6.59
N ALA A 97 -4.62 3.13 5.80
CA ALA A 97 -5.37 2.55 4.69
C ALA A 97 -6.66 1.88 5.15
N THR A 98 -6.64 1.19 6.30
CA THR A 98 -7.82 0.55 6.90
C THR A 98 -8.85 1.58 7.29
N GLN A 99 -8.46 2.61 8.04
CA GLN A 99 -9.36 3.68 8.44
C GLN A 99 -9.98 4.40 7.23
N MET A 100 -9.17 4.70 6.22
CA MET A 100 -9.65 5.34 4.99
C MET A 100 -10.63 4.46 4.22
N THR A 101 -10.37 3.15 4.15
CA THR A 101 -11.26 2.18 3.48
C THR A 101 -12.60 2.06 4.21
N ASP A 102 -12.58 1.94 5.54
CA ASP A 102 -13.80 1.90 6.37
C ASP A 102 -14.64 3.18 6.20
N LEU A 103 -14.00 4.35 6.17
CA LEU A 103 -14.67 5.63 5.95
C LEU A 103 -15.30 5.69 4.55
N ASP A 104 -14.58 5.24 3.52
CA ASP A 104 -15.07 5.22 2.14
C ASP A 104 -16.27 4.26 1.99
N GLN A 105 -16.21 3.07 2.58
CA GLN A 105 -17.32 2.11 2.59
C GLN A 105 -18.57 2.70 3.24
N ARG A 106 -18.42 3.34 4.41
CA ARG A 106 -19.53 3.99 5.13
C ARG A 106 -20.11 5.17 4.35
N ARG A 107 -19.25 5.98 3.73
CA ARG A 107 -19.67 7.19 3.00
C ARG A 107 -20.39 6.85 1.70
N LEU A 108 -19.89 5.87 0.95
CA LEU A 108 -20.43 5.53 -0.37
C LEU A 108 -21.60 4.53 -0.27
N GLY A 109 -21.62 3.73 0.79
CA GLY A 109 -22.45 2.52 0.87
C GLY A 109 -21.83 1.38 0.06
N MET A 110 -22.02 0.14 0.52
CA MET A 110 -21.30 -1.02 0.00
C MET A 110 -21.46 -1.26 -1.50
N SER A 111 -22.66 -1.10 -2.06
CA SER A 111 -22.88 -1.28 -3.51
C SER A 111 -22.08 -0.28 -4.33
N ASN A 112 -22.13 1.01 -4.00
CA ASN A 112 -21.39 2.04 -4.72
C ASN A 112 -19.89 1.93 -4.49
N TRP A 113 -19.48 1.52 -3.28
CA TRP A 113 -18.08 1.26 -2.98
C TRP A 113 -17.53 0.12 -3.86
N CYS A 114 -18.27 -0.98 -3.99
CA CYS A 114 -17.88 -2.08 -4.87
C CYS A 114 -17.83 -1.69 -6.35
N GLU A 115 -18.77 -0.89 -6.84
CA GLU A 115 -18.69 -0.36 -8.21
C GLU A 115 -17.47 0.55 -8.40
N LYS A 116 -17.15 1.41 -7.43
CA LYS A 116 -15.93 2.24 -7.45
C LYS A 116 -14.68 1.35 -7.52
N GLN A 117 -14.62 0.27 -6.74
CA GLN A 117 -13.46 -0.64 -6.73
C GLN A 117 -13.24 -1.32 -8.08
N LYS A 118 -14.31 -1.67 -8.81
CA LYS A 118 -14.18 -2.24 -10.18
C LYS A 118 -13.41 -1.33 -11.13
N THR A 119 -13.58 -0.02 -10.99
CA THR A 119 -12.84 0.96 -11.81
C THR A 119 -11.45 1.22 -11.26
N SER A 120 -11.30 1.47 -9.95
CA SER A 120 -10.01 1.85 -9.36
C SER A 120 -8.99 0.71 -9.32
N LEU A 121 -9.46 -0.54 -9.27
CA LEU A 121 -8.63 -1.74 -9.21
C LEU A 121 -8.65 -2.54 -10.52
N ALA A 122 -9.02 -1.89 -11.63
CA ALA A 122 -8.98 -2.52 -12.95
C ALA A 122 -7.60 -3.13 -13.24
N GLY A 123 -7.58 -4.40 -13.61
CA GLY A 123 -6.36 -5.19 -13.82
C GLY A 123 -5.76 -5.82 -12.55
N LEU A 124 -6.32 -5.57 -11.37
CA LEU A 124 -5.93 -6.22 -10.10
C LEU A 124 -7.04 -7.08 -9.50
N ILE A 125 -8.29 -6.70 -9.78
CA ILE A 125 -9.45 -7.53 -9.45
C ILE A 125 -9.99 -8.22 -10.70
N ARG A 126 -10.51 -9.42 -10.53
CA ARG A 126 -11.07 -10.28 -11.58
C ARG A 126 -12.47 -10.74 -11.18
N SER A 127 -13.31 -11.06 -12.15
CA SER A 127 -14.57 -11.76 -11.87
C SER A 127 -14.28 -13.18 -11.36
N LYS A 128 -14.91 -13.56 -10.26
CA LYS A 128 -14.80 -14.89 -9.67
C LYS A 128 -15.60 -15.89 -10.52
N GLY A 129 -14.88 -16.71 -11.28
CA GLY A 129 -15.45 -17.64 -12.25
C GLY A 129 -15.45 -17.05 -13.65
N GLY A 130 -14.41 -17.37 -14.41
CA GLY A 130 -14.58 -17.59 -15.85
C GLY A 130 -15.17 -18.97 -16.06
#